data_AF-A0A7S4PZU3-F1
#
_entry.id   AF-A0A7S4PZU3-F1
#
_cell.length_a   1.000
_cell.length_b   1.000
_cell.length_c   1.000
_cell.angle_alpha   90.00
_cell.angle_beta   90.00
_cell.angle_gamma   90.00
#
_symmetry.space_group_name_H-M   'P 1'
#
loop_
_entity.id
_entity.type
_entity.pdbx_description
1 polymer ?
#
loop_
_entity_poly.entity_id
_entity_poly.type
_entity_poly.pdbx_seq_one_letter_code
_entity_poly.pdbx_strand_id
1 'polypeptide(L)'
;MGPTRALTPAAWPRRGRVHSALHGRGSAATALALAAGAALAATALLGVWVGQEAPPLWTAAARGSGRPQPRPLLGGGRRDCVGSGRQRPGATYAPGSRTGGATRAGAAAAVTVDVEALNSQGPSAADFVLPVGPSCPFRSSVMELRSIDQELALVVSDATKWSGEFAQLASAFMSGVSPDKAKARTVGTEISRQGQKLRAVLDELEGSKDFQAMEAYHTLEVMARRTNAPSLRSVEQLVNWQGDGLLAFADGRPLGPLPPGVDPQSMAGAAPGPAGASPTNRVVMDSGMPRVLPFTEADFDAVDSQESRLLKVEFQRLCKEHKQLIGLGETYGDFDSAGKEFYLGQMAQTAFRWEELIDEAQMAGIKVNSAFRAMSEDYLQRASLSADDFRKLVDDVHEIFRKQAEKEKGIGA
;
A
#
# COMPACT_ATOMS: atom_id res chain seq x y z
N MET A 1 -42.19 -39.96 -14.49
CA MET A 1 -42.23 -38.48 -14.55
C MET A 1 -42.72 -37.98 -13.19
N GLY A 2 -41.79 -37.63 -12.30
CA GLY A 2 -42.11 -37.04 -10.99
C GLY A 2 -41.75 -35.55 -11.03
N PRO A 3 -42.54 -34.66 -10.39
CA PRO A 3 -42.31 -33.22 -10.48
C PRO A 3 -41.10 -32.82 -9.64
N THR A 4 -40.13 -32.19 -10.29
CA THR A 4 -38.95 -31.56 -9.69
C THR A 4 -39.40 -30.32 -8.92
N ARG A 5 -39.23 -30.31 -7.60
CA ARG A 5 -39.41 -29.10 -6.77
C ARG A 5 -38.24 -28.15 -7.01
N ALA A 6 -38.54 -26.96 -7.52
CA ALA A 6 -37.60 -25.86 -7.61
C ALA A 6 -37.27 -25.34 -6.20
N LEU A 7 -35.98 -25.26 -5.87
CA LEU A 7 -35.47 -24.59 -4.68
C LEU A 7 -35.39 -23.09 -4.98
N THR A 8 -36.17 -22.29 -4.27
CA THR A 8 -36.06 -20.82 -4.25
C THR A 8 -34.81 -20.39 -3.47
N PRO A 9 -34.01 -19.42 -3.96
CA PRO A 9 -32.87 -18.89 -3.22
C PRO A 9 -33.36 -18.07 -2.01
N ALA A 10 -32.72 -18.30 -0.85
CA ALA A 10 -33.00 -17.60 0.38
C ALA A 10 -32.60 -16.11 0.26
N ALA A 11 -33.52 -15.22 0.62
CA ALA A 11 -33.26 -13.79 0.71
C ALA A 11 -32.34 -13.51 1.92
N TRP A 12 -31.25 -12.78 1.67
CA TRP A 12 -30.27 -12.38 2.68
C TRP A 12 -30.84 -11.35 3.67
N PRO A 13 -30.55 -11.46 4.98
CA PRO A 13 -30.95 -10.45 5.94
C PRO A 13 -30.09 -9.18 5.77
N ARG A 14 -30.72 -8.08 5.34
CA ARG A 14 -30.14 -6.73 5.45
C ARG A 14 -29.97 -6.40 6.94
N ARG A 15 -28.74 -6.38 7.46
CA ARG A 15 -28.48 -5.83 8.80
C ARG A 15 -28.86 -4.35 8.83
N GLY A 16 -29.75 -3.99 9.76
CA GLY A 16 -30.16 -2.62 10.02
C GLY A 16 -28.98 -1.78 10.47
N ARG A 17 -28.82 -0.62 9.83
CA ARG A 17 -27.78 0.37 10.11
C ARG A 17 -28.09 1.02 11.46
N VAL A 18 -27.38 0.65 12.52
CA VAL A 18 -27.44 1.34 13.82
C VAL A 18 -26.53 2.56 13.73
N HIS A 19 -27.14 3.75 13.76
CA HIS A 19 -26.40 5.02 13.83
C HIS A 19 -25.85 5.22 15.24
N SER A 20 -24.58 4.89 15.45
CA SER A 20 -23.81 5.38 16.61
C SER A 20 -23.20 6.74 16.26
N ALA A 21 -23.85 7.81 16.69
CA ALA A 21 -23.29 9.14 16.73
C ALA A 21 -22.47 9.31 18.01
N LEU A 22 -21.15 9.18 17.93
CA LEU A 22 -20.25 9.61 18.99
C LEU A 22 -19.10 10.42 18.41
N HIS A 23 -18.96 11.62 18.96
CA HIS A 23 -17.93 12.59 18.66
C HIS A 23 -16.52 12.02 18.89
N GLY A 24 -15.69 12.07 17.84
CA GLY A 24 -14.24 11.95 17.93
C GLY A 24 -13.57 13.13 17.25
N ARG A 25 -13.20 14.16 18.02
CA ARG A 25 -12.18 15.12 17.60
C ARG A 25 -10.83 14.40 17.70
N GLY A 26 -10.28 14.01 16.55
CA GLY A 26 -8.98 13.34 16.42
C GLY A 26 -8.18 13.91 15.26
N SER A 27 -6.89 14.11 15.51
CA SER A 27 -5.91 14.92 14.77
C SER A 27 -5.80 14.65 13.25
N ALA A 28 -5.72 15.72 12.46
CA ALA A 28 -5.65 15.73 10.99
C ALA A 28 -4.25 15.43 10.41
N ALA A 29 -3.51 14.45 10.93
CA ALA A 29 -2.09 14.24 10.59
C ALA A 29 -1.72 12.83 10.05
N THR A 30 -2.67 11.93 9.75
CA THR A 30 -2.32 10.49 9.60
C THR A 30 -2.71 9.84 8.24
N ALA A 31 -3.25 10.57 7.26
CA ALA A 31 -3.96 9.97 6.11
C ALA A 31 -3.18 9.78 4.79
N LEU A 32 -1.84 9.74 4.77
CA LEU A 32 -1.10 10.19 3.57
C LEU A 32 0.00 9.26 3.04
N ALA A 33 -0.21 7.94 2.89
CA ALA A 33 0.92 7.06 2.53
C ALA A 33 0.63 5.81 1.69
N LEU A 34 -0.49 5.73 0.96
CA LEU A 34 -0.85 4.52 0.20
C LEU A 34 -0.69 4.60 -1.33
N ALA A 35 -0.36 5.77 -1.90
CA ALA A 35 0.13 5.87 -3.30
C ALA A 35 1.62 6.22 -3.42
N ALA A 36 2.30 6.35 -2.29
CA ALA A 36 3.63 6.93 -2.20
C ALA A 36 4.76 6.13 -2.86
N GLY A 37 4.64 4.87 -3.27
CA GLY A 37 5.78 4.14 -3.86
C GLY A 37 6.29 4.75 -5.18
N ALA A 38 5.39 4.85 -6.16
CA ALA A 38 5.68 5.51 -7.42
C ALA A 38 5.30 7.00 -7.37
N ALA A 39 4.43 7.40 -6.44
CA ALA A 39 4.27 8.80 -6.12
C ALA A 39 5.42 9.36 -5.29
N LEU A 40 6.45 8.64 -4.82
CA LEU A 40 7.67 9.18 -4.16
C LEU A 40 8.83 9.39 -5.09
N ALA A 41 8.84 8.67 -6.23
CA ALA A 41 9.32 9.29 -7.44
C ALA A 41 8.48 10.58 -7.58
N ALA A 42 7.25 10.60 -8.09
CA ALA A 42 6.51 11.85 -8.31
C ALA A 42 6.63 12.97 -7.23
N THR A 43 6.61 12.66 -5.94
CA THR A 43 6.67 13.56 -4.77
C THR A 43 8.05 14.08 -4.46
N ALA A 44 9.12 13.27 -4.52
CA ALA A 44 10.47 13.85 -4.44
C ALA A 44 10.76 14.72 -5.68
N LEU A 45 10.09 14.39 -6.81
CA LEU A 45 10.13 15.11 -8.08
C LEU A 45 9.25 16.39 -8.05
N LEU A 46 8.24 16.46 -7.18
CA LEU A 46 7.22 17.53 -7.12
C LEU A 46 7.24 18.39 -5.85
N GLY A 47 7.84 17.93 -4.75
CA GLY A 47 8.06 18.72 -3.53
C GLY A 47 9.02 19.89 -3.75
N VAL A 48 9.80 19.86 -4.83
CA VAL A 48 10.53 21.03 -5.33
C VAL A 48 9.57 22.01 -6.04
N TRP A 49 8.52 21.51 -6.71
CA TRP A 49 7.67 22.22 -7.68
C TRP A 49 6.63 23.17 -7.07
N VAL A 50 6.18 22.97 -5.83
CA VAL A 50 5.04 23.72 -5.21
C VAL A 50 5.45 25.05 -4.57
N GLY A 51 6.61 25.59 -4.95
CA GLY A 51 7.17 26.81 -4.37
C GLY A 51 6.99 28.09 -5.19
N GLN A 52 5.92 28.28 -5.99
CA GLN A 52 5.44 29.60 -6.47
C GLN A 52 4.34 29.48 -7.56
N GLU A 53 3.39 30.43 -7.57
CA GLU A 53 2.30 30.60 -8.56
C GLU A 53 2.76 31.03 -9.98
N ALA A 54 3.95 30.62 -10.43
CA ALA A 54 4.46 30.97 -11.76
C ALA A 54 4.41 29.78 -12.73
N PRO A 55 4.06 29.99 -14.02
CA PRO A 55 4.19 28.94 -15.03
C PRO A 55 5.65 28.46 -15.12
N PRO A 56 5.91 27.18 -15.43
CA PRO A 56 7.24 26.58 -15.34
C PRO A 56 8.28 27.32 -16.20
N LEU A 57 9.32 27.87 -15.56
CA LEU A 57 10.45 28.57 -16.18
C LEU A 57 11.16 27.75 -17.28
N TRP A 58 11.07 26.41 -17.26
CA TRP A 58 11.66 25.55 -18.29
C TRP A 58 10.87 25.55 -19.62
N THR A 59 9.57 25.90 -19.62
CA THR A 59 8.83 26.16 -20.87
C THR A 59 9.25 27.48 -21.53
N ALA A 60 9.75 28.43 -20.73
CA ALA A 60 10.31 29.69 -21.23
C ALA A 60 11.76 29.51 -21.74
N ALA A 61 12.57 28.68 -21.06
CA ALA A 61 13.94 28.39 -21.48
C ALA A 61 14.05 27.70 -22.85
N ALA A 62 13.02 26.93 -23.26
CA ALA A 62 12.98 26.27 -24.57
C ALA A 62 12.55 27.20 -25.73
N ARG A 63 12.07 28.43 -25.46
CA ARG A 63 11.58 29.36 -26.51
C ARG A 63 12.51 30.54 -26.82
N GLY A 64 13.68 30.66 -26.21
CA GLY A 64 14.53 31.82 -26.49
C GLY A 64 15.99 31.65 -26.10
N SER A 65 16.80 31.12 -27.02
CA SER A 65 18.25 31.44 -27.05
C SER A 65 18.52 32.44 -28.18
N GLY A 66 18.10 33.68 -27.95
CA GLY A 66 18.69 34.82 -28.63
C GLY A 66 20.18 34.90 -28.26
N ARG A 67 21.05 34.96 -29.26
CA ARG A 67 22.52 35.00 -29.16
C ARG A 67 23.04 35.92 -28.05
N PRO A 68 24.01 35.50 -27.22
CA PRO A 68 24.76 36.43 -26.39
C PRO A 68 25.81 37.18 -27.22
N GLN A 69 25.82 38.50 -27.12
CA GLN A 69 26.95 39.32 -27.58
C GLN A 69 28.16 39.16 -26.64
N PRO A 70 29.40 39.29 -27.16
CA PRO A 70 30.60 39.13 -26.35
C PRO A 70 31.01 40.47 -25.71
N ARG A 71 31.48 40.44 -24.45
CA ARG A 71 32.31 41.50 -23.86
C ARG A 71 33.35 40.92 -22.89
N PRO A 72 34.46 41.66 -22.65
CA PRO A 72 35.80 41.09 -22.71
C PRO A 72 36.45 40.78 -21.36
N LEU A 73 37.53 40.00 -21.47
CA LEU A 73 38.49 39.58 -20.46
C LEU A 73 39.26 40.74 -19.80
N LEU A 74 39.32 40.72 -18.47
CA LEU A 74 40.39 41.20 -17.57
C LEU A 74 40.22 40.35 -16.28
N GLY A 75 41.18 39.77 -15.59
CA GLY A 75 42.64 39.79 -15.63
C GLY A 75 43.13 39.49 -14.20
N GLY A 76 43.99 38.48 -14.05
CA GLY A 76 45.03 38.40 -13.00
C GLY A 76 44.65 37.97 -11.57
N GLY A 77 45.43 37.03 -11.01
CA GLY A 77 45.58 36.90 -9.55
C GLY A 77 45.96 35.52 -9.01
N ARG A 78 47.23 35.11 -9.17
CA ARG A 78 47.87 34.01 -8.41
C ARG A 78 47.86 34.29 -6.90
N ARG A 79 47.79 33.22 -6.08
CA ARG A 79 48.66 32.99 -4.90
C ARG A 79 48.55 31.55 -4.40
N ASP A 80 49.72 30.90 -4.33
CA ASP A 80 50.01 29.65 -3.62
C ASP A 80 50.19 29.88 -2.11
N CYS A 81 50.02 28.83 -1.30
CA CYS A 81 50.74 28.45 -0.04
C CYS A 81 49.99 27.26 0.58
N VAL A 82 50.48 26.01 0.48
CA VAL A 82 51.38 25.30 1.44
C VAL A 82 50.85 25.27 2.88
N GLY A 83 50.57 24.07 3.40
CA GLY A 83 50.26 23.82 4.80
C GLY A 83 50.07 22.34 5.13
N SER A 84 51.19 21.64 5.32
CA SER A 84 51.30 20.26 5.83
C SER A 84 50.97 20.14 7.32
N GLY A 85 50.38 19.03 7.77
CA GLY A 85 50.28 18.71 9.20
C GLY A 85 49.80 17.27 9.47
N ARG A 86 50.56 16.54 10.29
CA ARG A 86 50.58 15.09 10.52
C ARG A 86 49.70 14.60 11.69
N GLN A 87 49.37 13.30 11.62
CA GLN A 87 49.35 12.25 12.69
C GLN A 87 48.29 12.24 13.83
N ARG A 88 47.40 11.20 13.75
CA ARG A 88 47.06 10.08 14.69
C ARG A 88 47.60 10.11 16.16
N PRO A 89 47.16 9.19 17.06
CA PRO A 89 45.83 8.61 17.37
C PRO A 89 45.55 8.54 18.91
N GLY A 90 44.39 8.05 19.36
CA GLY A 90 44.21 7.70 20.78
C GLY A 90 42.87 7.07 21.12
N ALA A 91 42.89 5.77 21.42
CA ALA A 91 41.78 5.00 21.99
C ALA A 91 41.77 5.10 23.52
N THR A 92 40.62 5.06 24.19
CA THR A 92 40.39 4.16 25.34
C THR A 92 38.91 4.05 25.75
N TYR A 93 38.54 2.82 26.09
CA TYR A 93 37.36 2.37 26.85
C TYR A 93 37.35 2.89 28.30
N ALA A 94 36.16 3.08 28.88
CA ALA A 94 35.78 2.48 30.18
C ALA A 94 34.28 2.71 30.52
N PRO A 95 33.60 1.71 31.12
CA PRO A 95 32.20 1.79 31.57
C PRO A 95 32.09 2.19 33.05
N GLY A 96 31.00 2.87 33.42
CA GLY A 96 30.72 3.28 34.79
C GLY A 96 29.28 2.97 35.21
N SER A 97 29.11 1.86 35.92
CA SER A 97 27.96 1.56 36.78
C SER A 97 28.06 2.33 38.10
N ARG A 98 26.95 2.85 38.67
CA ARG A 98 26.60 2.69 40.11
C ARG A 98 25.31 3.42 40.53
N THR A 99 24.39 2.63 41.09
CA THR A 99 23.68 2.77 42.38
C THR A 99 23.06 4.11 42.79
N GLY A 100 21.75 4.06 43.08
CA GLY A 100 21.28 4.04 44.48
C GLY A 100 20.48 5.24 44.99
N GLY A 101 19.30 4.94 45.55
CA GLY A 101 18.57 5.74 46.55
C GLY A 101 17.49 6.67 45.98
N ALA A 102 16.37 6.96 46.64
CA ALA A 102 15.76 6.44 47.85
C ALA A 102 14.30 6.97 47.89
N THR A 103 13.38 6.13 48.39
CA THR A 103 12.17 6.44 49.17
C THR A 103 11.52 7.82 49.07
N ARG A 104 10.22 7.83 48.70
CA ARG A 104 9.23 8.61 49.46
C ARG A 104 7.86 7.92 49.43
N ALA A 105 7.41 7.55 50.62
CA ALA A 105 6.06 7.11 50.93
C ALA A 105 5.11 8.31 50.86
N GLY A 106 4.01 8.16 50.13
CA GLY A 106 2.87 9.07 50.14
C GLY A 106 1.60 8.23 50.15
N ALA A 107 0.91 8.22 51.29
CA ALA A 107 -0.38 7.58 51.45
C ALA A 107 -1.42 8.26 50.56
N ALA A 108 -2.04 7.50 49.66
CA ALA A 108 -3.22 7.90 48.91
C ALA A 108 -4.32 6.86 49.12
N ALA A 109 -5.51 7.35 49.41
CA ALA A 109 -6.69 6.59 49.77
C ALA A 109 -7.00 5.48 48.76
N ALA A 110 -7.28 4.28 49.28
CA ALA A 110 -7.77 3.16 48.50
C ALA A 110 -9.20 3.44 48.03
N VAL A 111 -9.31 3.99 46.82
CA VAL A 111 -10.48 3.77 45.98
C VAL A 111 -10.24 2.41 45.32
N THR A 112 -10.84 1.35 45.89
CA THR A 112 -10.98 0.07 45.21
C THR A 112 -11.95 0.27 44.06
N VAL A 113 -11.43 0.76 42.93
CA VAL A 113 -12.10 0.56 41.64
C VAL A 113 -11.91 -0.92 41.32
N ASP A 114 -13.00 -1.66 41.14
CA ASP A 114 -12.98 -2.99 40.52
C ASP A 114 -12.43 -2.85 39.08
N VAL A 115 -11.10 -2.87 38.95
CA VAL A 115 -10.38 -2.86 37.66
C VAL A 115 -10.48 -4.24 36.98
N GLU A 116 -10.98 -5.26 37.68
CA GLU A 116 -11.10 -6.64 37.17
C GLU A 116 -12.35 -6.86 36.30
N ALA A 117 -13.32 -5.94 36.32
CA ALA A 117 -14.57 -6.05 35.56
C ALA A 117 -14.61 -5.25 34.24
N LEU A 118 -13.58 -4.44 33.93
CA LEU A 118 -13.52 -3.63 32.71
C LEU A 118 -12.49 -4.12 31.67
N ASN A 119 -11.82 -5.25 31.91
CA ASN A 119 -10.73 -5.72 31.07
C ASN A 119 -10.87 -7.17 30.57
N SER A 120 -12.09 -7.75 30.68
CA SER A 120 -12.37 -9.15 30.35
C SER A 120 -13.08 -9.36 29.01
N GLN A 121 -13.30 -8.30 28.23
CA GLN A 121 -13.61 -8.45 26.81
C GLN A 121 -12.30 -8.67 26.07
N GLY A 122 -11.93 -9.94 25.91
CA GLY A 122 -10.87 -10.32 24.98
C GLY A 122 -11.13 -9.72 23.60
N PRO A 123 -10.08 -9.51 22.79
CA PRO A 123 -10.24 -8.95 21.46
C PRO A 123 -11.21 -9.82 20.66
N SER A 124 -12.21 -9.19 20.04
CA SER A 124 -13.20 -9.86 19.19
C SER A 124 -12.64 -10.15 17.80
N ALA A 125 -13.31 -10.95 16.95
CA ALA A 125 -12.93 -11.08 15.55
C ALA A 125 -12.87 -9.71 14.84
N ALA A 126 -13.63 -8.73 15.34
CA ALA A 126 -13.61 -7.35 14.86
C ALA A 126 -12.22 -6.70 14.95
N ASP A 127 -11.27 -7.23 15.72
CA ASP A 127 -9.94 -6.65 15.94
C ASP A 127 -8.86 -7.14 14.95
N PHE A 128 -9.15 -8.15 14.12
CA PHE A 128 -8.19 -8.75 13.19
C PHE A 128 -8.54 -8.48 11.73
N VAL A 129 -7.54 -8.56 10.84
CA VAL A 129 -7.83 -8.69 9.41
C VAL A 129 -8.45 -10.06 9.16
N LEU A 130 -9.47 -10.14 8.31
CA LEU A 130 -10.02 -11.42 7.91
C LEU A 130 -9.05 -12.13 6.94
N PRO A 131 -8.93 -13.47 6.95
CA PRO A 131 -8.05 -14.22 6.06
C PRO A 131 -8.65 -14.33 4.65
N VAL A 132 -9.10 -13.23 4.07
CA VAL A 132 -9.65 -13.06 2.71
C VAL A 132 -9.07 -11.80 2.07
N GLY A 133 -9.25 -11.62 0.76
CA GLY A 133 -8.74 -10.44 0.08
C GLY A 133 -7.21 -10.37 0.08
N PRO A 134 -6.60 -9.18 0.30
CA PRO A 134 -5.14 -9.01 0.35
C PRO A 134 -4.42 -9.90 1.37
N SER A 135 -5.08 -10.17 2.51
CA SER A 135 -4.58 -11.03 3.60
C SER A 135 -4.96 -12.50 3.44
N CYS A 136 -5.50 -12.91 2.29
CA CYS A 136 -5.82 -14.31 2.04
C CYS A 136 -4.56 -15.19 2.17
N PRO A 137 -4.59 -16.25 3.01
CA PRO A 137 -3.44 -17.13 3.20
C PRO A 137 -3.27 -18.13 2.05
N PHE A 138 -4.30 -18.34 1.24
CA PHE A 138 -4.27 -19.20 0.07
C PHE A 138 -3.99 -18.37 -1.18
N ARG A 139 -3.19 -18.91 -2.08
CA ARG A 139 -2.79 -18.23 -3.32
C ARG A 139 -3.22 -19.01 -4.53
N SER A 140 -3.61 -18.28 -5.55
CA SER A 140 -3.71 -18.77 -6.90
C SER A 140 -2.32 -19.10 -7.45
N SER A 141 -2.28 -20.03 -8.41
CA SER A 141 -1.06 -20.38 -9.13
C SER A 141 -0.41 -19.16 -9.77
N VAL A 142 -1.20 -18.21 -10.28
CA VAL A 142 -0.71 -16.96 -10.88
C VAL A 142 0.04 -16.11 -9.86
N MET A 143 -0.55 -15.90 -8.68
CA MET A 143 0.07 -15.11 -7.62
C MET A 143 1.31 -15.80 -7.03
N GLU A 144 1.31 -17.14 -6.93
CA GLU A 144 2.47 -17.92 -6.46
C GLU A 144 3.63 -17.91 -7.46
N LEU A 145 3.37 -18.31 -8.71
CA LEU A 145 4.43 -18.56 -9.70
C LEU A 145 5.11 -17.27 -10.14
N ARG A 146 4.35 -16.19 -10.28
CA ARG A 146 4.87 -14.91 -10.77
C ARG A 146 5.36 -14.00 -9.66
N SER A 147 5.00 -14.31 -8.41
CA SER A 147 5.37 -13.47 -7.26
C SER A 147 5.06 -11.98 -7.52
N ILE A 148 3.89 -11.69 -8.08
CA ILE A 148 3.56 -10.34 -8.60
C ILE A 148 3.71 -9.26 -7.52
N ASP A 149 3.37 -9.59 -6.28
CA ASP A 149 3.59 -8.69 -5.14
C ASP A 149 5.08 -8.35 -4.95
N GLN A 150 5.99 -9.31 -5.13
CA GLN A 150 7.44 -9.09 -5.07
C GLN A 150 7.90 -8.23 -6.23
N GLU A 151 7.41 -8.48 -7.44
CA GLU A 151 7.77 -7.65 -8.61
C GLU A 151 7.31 -6.20 -8.41
N LEU A 152 6.07 -5.98 -7.96
CA LEU A 152 5.57 -4.65 -7.66
C LEU A 152 6.40 -3.97 -6.55
N ALA A 153 6.72 -4.70 -5.49
CA ALA A 153 7.58 -4.22 -4.41
C ALA A 153 8.97 -3.82 -4.90
N LEU A 154 9.57 -4.62 -5.78
CA LEU A 154 10.89 -4.38 -6.36
C LEU A 154 10.88 -3.17 -7.28
N VAL A 155 9.85 -3.02 -8.13
CA VAL A 155 9.69 -1.85 -9.00
C VAL A 155 9.58 -0.56 -8.18
N VAL A 156 8.79 -0.58 -7.11
CA VAL A 156 8.66 0.56 -6.19
C VAL A 156 9.98 0.85 -5.46
N SER A 157 10.66 -0.19 -4.97
CA SER A 157 11.94 -0.06 -4.29
C SER A 157 13.03 0.53 -5.20
N ASP A 158 13.12 0.03 -6.44
CA ASP A 158 14.07 0.51 -7.43
C ASP A 158 13.78 1.95 -7.86
N ALA A 159 12.51 2.30 -8.07
CA ALA A 159 12.11 3.68 -8.37
C ALA A 159 12.53 4.66 -7.26
N THR A 160 12.44 4.21 -6.01
CA THR A 160 12.81 5.03 -4.83
C THR A 160 14.30 5.34 -4.81
N LYS A 161 15.18 4.44 -5.30
CA LYS A 161 16.64 4.68 -5.35
C LYS A 161 17.01 5.90 -6.19
N TRP A 162 16.24 6.20 -7.23
CA TRP A 162 16.50 7.30 -8.17
C TRP A 162 15.79 8.61 -7.82
N SER A 163 14.91 8.58 -6.83
CA SER A 163 14.15 9.76 -6.37
C SER A 163 15.07 10.92 -5.94
N GLY A 164 16.17 10.62 -5.22
CA GLY A 164 17.11 11.63 -4.75
C GLY A 164 17.91 12.30 -5.86
N GLU A 165 18.36 11.53 -6.86
CA GLU A 165 19.11 12.09 -7.99
C GLU A 165 18.25 12.99 -8.86
N PHE A 166 17.00 12.59 -9.11
CA PHE A 166 16.09 13.48 -9.81
C PHE A 166 15.74 14.69 -8.97
N ALA A 167 15.47 14.56 -7.67
CA ALA A 167 15.15 15.73 -6.83
C ALA A 167 16.24 16.81 -6.93
N GLN A 168 17.52 16.40 -7.01
CA GLN A 168 18.64 17.31 -7.29
C GLN A 168 18.54 17.96 -8.67
N LEU A 169 18.21 17.20 -9.72
CA LEU A 169 18.02 17.74 -11.08
C LEU A 169 16.84 18.72 -11.13
N ALA A 170 15.71 18.38 -10.52
CA ALA A 170 14.53 19.23 -10.42
C ALA A 170 14.84 20.55 -9.70
N SER A 171 15.57 20.48 -8.59
CA SER A 171 16.04 21.67 -7.85
C SER A 171 16.96 22.56 -8.70
N ALA A 172 17.86 21.96 -9.49
CA ALA A 172 18.69 22.72 -10.44
C ALA A 172 17.82 23.45 -11.48
N PHE A 173 16.85 22.75 -12.11
CA PHE A 173 15.91 23.38 -13.05
C PHE A 173 15.16 24.56 -12.43
N MET A 174 14.72 24.42 -11.18
CA MET A 174 13.93 25.45 -10.50
C MET A 174 14.74 26.66 -10.06
N SER A 175 16.03 26.47 -9.77
CA SER A 175 16.97 27.57 -9.50
C SER A 175 17.49 28.24 -10.78
N GLY A 176 17.01 27.83 -11.96
CA GLY A 176 17.48 28.33 -13.25
C GLY A 176 18.89 27.86 -13.62
N VAL A 177 19.45 26.91 -12.87
CA VAL A 177 20.75 26.30 -13.16
C VAL A 177 20.53 25.19 -14.18
N SER A 178 21.26 25.23 -15.29
CA SER A 178 21.20 24.15 -16.28
C SER A 178 21.87 22.89 -15.70
N PRO A 179 21.13 21.79 -15.46
CA PRO A 179 21.74 20.58 -14.93
C PRO A 179 22.65 19.91 -15.95
N ASP A 180 23.58 19.09 -15.46
CA ASP A 180 24.42 18.26 -16.32
C ASP A 180 23.57 17.33 -17.20
N LYS A 181 23.73 17.48 -18.52
CA LYS A 181 23.01 16.68 -19.53
C LYS A 181 23.33 15.20 -19.44
N ALA A 182 24.56 14.83 -19.08
CA ALA A 182 24.95 13.44 -18.95
C ALA A 182 24.21 12.79 -17.77
N LYS A 183 24.23 13.45 -16.61
CA LYS A 183 23.43 13.04 -15.44
C LYS A 183 21.93 12.99 -15.75
N ALA A 184 21.38 14.02 -16.39
CA ALA A 184 19.97 14.04 -16.78
C ALA A 184 19.60 12.85 -17.68
N ARG A 185 20.45 12.50 -18.64
CA ARG A 185 20.24 11.32 -19.50
C ARG A 185 20.25 10.02 -18.71
N THR A 186 21.20 9.83 -17.79
CA THR A 186 21.28 8.63 -16.96
C THR A 186 20.03 8.47 -16.10
N VAL A 187 19.65 9.52 -15.38
CA VAL A 187 18.46 9.51 -14.52
C VAL A 187 17.19 9.32 -15.35
N GLY A 188 17.07 10.01 -16.48
CA GLY A 188 15.93 9.88 -17.40
C GLY A 188 15.75 8.48 -17.95
N THR A 189 16.84 7.86 -18.41
CA THR A 189 16.83 6.47 -18.92
C THR A 189 16.31 5.51 -17.88
N GLU A 190 16.77 5.67 -16.65
CA GLU A 190 16.44 4.77 -15.57
C GLU A 190 15.02 4.97 -15.04
N ILE A 191 14.55 6.22 -14.92
CA ILE A 191 13.16 6.51 -14.60
C ILE A 191 12.21 5.95 -15.66
N SER A 192 12.49 6.16 -16.95
CA SER A 192 11.69 5.57 -18.03
C SER A 192 11.70 4.03 -17.97
N ARG A 193 12.83 3.41 -17.63
CA ARG A 193 12.92 1.95 -17.44
C ARG A 193 12.02 1.48 -16.30
N GLN A 194 12.00 2.18 -15.17
CA GLN A 194 11.14 1.83 -14.04
C GLN A 194 9.66 2.08 -14.34
N GLY A 195 9.33 3.17 -15.04
CA GLY A 195 7.97 3.43 -15.51
C GLY A 195 7.45 2.36 -16.45
N GLN A 196 8.29 1.85 -17.36
CA GLN A 196 7.93 0.72 -18.23
C GLN A 196 7.70 -0.59 -17.46
N LYS A 197 8.53 -0.88 -16.45
CA LYS A 197 8.32 -2.06 -15.59
C LYS A 197 7.03 -1.94 -14.79
N LEU A 198 6.78 -0.78 -14.18
CA LEU A 198 5.54 -0.53 -13.44
C LEU A 198 4.33 -0.73 -14.34
N ARG A 199 4.36 -0.15 -15.55
CA ARG A 199 3.31 -0.35 -16.55
C ARG A 199 3.08 -1.83 -16.85
N ALA A 200 4.13 -2.60 -17.09
CA ALA A 200 4.00 -4.02 -17.40
C ALA A 200 3.31 -4.80 -16.26
N VAL A 201 3.70 -4.54 -15.01
CA VAL A 201 3.08 -5.17 -13.83
C VAL A 201 1.61 -4.76 -13.69
N LEU A 202 1.29 -3.47 -13.91
CA LEU A 202 -0.09 -3.00 -13.84
C LEU A 202 -0.96 -3.55 -14.97
N ASP A 203 -0.44 -3.60 -16.20
CA ASP A 203 -1.11 -4.21 -17.36
C ASP A 203 -1.40 -5.68 -17.11
N GLU A 204 -0.47 -6.38 -16.47
CA GLU A 204 -0.64 -7.78 -16.11
C GLU A 204 -1.72 -7.98 -15.04
N LEU A 205 -1.68 -7.23 -13.94
CA LEU A 205 -2.67 -7.35 -12.87
C LEU A 205 -4.08 -6.98 -13.35
N GLU A 206 -4.21 -5.87 -14.08
CA GLU A 206 -5.49 -5.38 -14.60
C GLU A 206 -6.06 -6.29 -15.70
N GLY A 207 -5.20 -6.86 -16.55
CA GLY A 207 -5.60 -7.77 -17.62
C GLY A 207 -5.67 -9.25 -17.22
N SER A 208 -5.42 -9.57 -15.95
CA SER A 208 -5.38 -10.95 -15.47
C SER A 208 -6.77 -11.61 -15.52
N LYS A 209 -6.79 -12.91 -15.77
CA LYS A 209 -8.00 -13.74 -15.58
C LYS A 209 -8.15 -14.24 -14.15
N ASP A 210 -7.09 -14.17 -13.37
CA ASP A 210 -7.07 -14.61 -11.98
C ASP A 210 -7.73 -13.57 -11.07
N PHE A 211 -8.67 -14.02 -10.24
CA PHE A 211 -9.40 -13.16 -9.32
C PHE A 211 -8.46 -12.44 -8.34
N GLN A 212 -7.49 -13.14 -7.74
CA GLN A 212 -6.61 -12.54 -6.74
C GLN A 212 -5.68 -11.48 -7.33
N ALA A 213 -5.19 -11.67 -8.56
CA ALA A 213 -4.41 -10.66 -9.29
C ALA A 213 -5.24 -9.39 -9.55
N MET A 214 -6.46 -9.53 -10.06
CA MET A 214 -7.33 -8.36 -10.26
C MET A 214 -7.73 -7.71 -8.93
N GLU A 215 -7.96 -8.51 -7.88
CA GLU A 215 -8.30 -8.02 -6.55
C GLU A 215 -7.16 -7.21 -5.95
N ALA A 216 -5.90 -7.63 -6.16
CA ALA A 216 -4.72 -6.87 -5.76
C ALA A 216 -4.66 -5.49 -6.45
N TYR A 217 -4.87 -5.45 -7.78
CA TYR A 217 -4.93 -4.18 -8.53
C TYR A 217 -6.03 -3.25 -8.01
N HIS A 218 -7.25 -3.76 -7.90
CA HIS A 218 -8.38 -2.96 -7.45
C HIS A 218 -8.25 -2.54 -5.98
N THR A 219 -7.60 -3.34 -5.13
CA THR A 219 -7.29 -2.93 -3.76
C THR A 219 -6.41 -1.70 -3.75
N LEU A 220 -5.35 -1.68 -4.57
CA LEU A 220 -4.45 -0.52 -4.65
C LEU A 220 -5.20 0.73 -5.16
N GLU A 221 -6.08 0.58 -6.16
CA GLU A 221 -6.90 1.68 -6.69
C GLU A 221 -7.96 2.20 -5.70
N VAL A 222 -8.60 1.32 -4.92
CA VAL A 222 -9.53 1.73 -3.86
C VAL A 222 -8.77 2.45 -2.74
N MET A 223 -7.61 1.94 -2.34
CA MET A 223 -6.77 2.57 -1.32
C MET A 223 -6.26 3.94 -1.75
N ALA A 224 -5.84 4.09 -3.00
CA ALA A 224 -5.46 5.39 -3.57
C ALA A 224 -6.64 6.38 -3.46
N ARG A 225 -7.84 5.99 -3.90
CA ARG A 225 -9.03 6.84 -3.81
C ARG A 225 -9.39 7.22 -2.36
N ARG A 226 -9.37 6.27 -1.43
CA ARG A 226 -9.68 6.50 0.00
C ARG A 226 -8.70 7.48 0.65
N THR A 227 -7.47 7.53 0.16
CA THR A 227 -6.42 8.43 0.67
C THR A 227 -6.27 9.71 -0.16
N ASN A 228 -7.21 10.00 -1.08
CA ASN A 228 -7.13 11.10 -2.05
C ASN A 228 -5.80 11.13 -2.80
N ALA A 229 -5.22 9.96 -3.02
CA ALA A 229 -3.96 9.79 -3.67
C ALA A 229 -4.18 9.46 -5.16
N PRO A 230 -3.22 9.77 -6.04
CA PRO A 230 -3.36 9.52 -7.47
C PRO A 230 -3.48 8.02 -7.75
N SER A 231 -4.23 7.65 -8.79
CA SER A 231 -4.30 6.25 -9.24
C SER A 231 -2.92 5.75 -9.68
N LEU A 232 -2.71 4.43 -9.61
CA LEU A 232 -1.44 3.84 -10.04
C LEU A 232 -1.16 4.09 -11.51
N ARG A 233 -2.21 4.16 -12.34
CA ARG A 233 -2.11 4.53 -13.75
C ARG A 233 -1.66 5.98 -13.96
N SER A 234 -2.21 6.94 -13.22
CA SER A 234 -1.74 8.33 -13.29
C SER A 234 -0.29 8.45 -12.83
N VAL A 235 0.10 7.69 -11.82
CA VAL A 235 1.48 7.65 -11.35
C VAL A 235 2.42 7.07 -12.40
N GLU A 236 2.08 5.93 -13.00
CA GLU A 236 2.86 5.31 -14.08
C GLU A 236 3.06 6.26 -15.27
N GLN A 237 2.00 6.92 -15.73
CA GLN A 237 2.06 7.89 -16.82
C GLN A 237 2.96 9.08 -16.48
N LEU A 238 2.89 9.59 -15.24
CA LEU A 238 3.73 10.70 -14.82
C LEU A 238 5.21 10.29 -14.79
N VAL A 239 5.53 9.11 -14.23
CA VAL A 239 6.91 8.60 -14.15
C VAL A 239 7.51 8.48 -15.55
N ASN A 240 6.77 7.89 -16.51
CA ASN A 240 7.23 7.79 -17.89
C ASN A 240 7.45 9.16 -18.54
N TRP A 241 6.51 10.10 -18.35
CA TRP A 241 6.65 11.46 -18.88
C TRP A 241 7.84 12.23 -18.27
N GLN A 242 8.13 12.04 -16.98
CA GLN A 242 9.28 12.65 -16.30
C GLN A 242 10.61 12.09 -16.83
N GLY A 243 10.70 10.77 -17.05
CA GLY A 243 11.86 10.14 -17.66
C GLY A 243 12.11 10.67 -19.07
N ASP A 244 11.06 10.69 -19.89
CA ASP A 244 11.11 11.23 -21.26
C ASP A 244 11.52 12.70 -21.29
N GLY A 245 11.14 13.48 -20.26
CA GLY A 245 11.52 14.88 -20.19
C GLY A 245 12.97 15.16 -19.86
N LEU A 246 13.56 14.34 -18.99
CA LEU A 246 15.00 14.40 -18.76
C LEU A 246 15.80 14.00 -20.00
N LEU A 247 15.31 13.01 -20.74
CA LEU A 247 15.91 12.59 -22.02
C LEU A 247 15.78 13.68 -23.08
N ALA A 248 14.60 14.30 -23.22
CA ALA A 248 14.37 15.41 -24.13
C ALA A 248 15.30 16.59 -23.80
N PHE A 249 15.43 16.95 -22.51
CA PHE A 249 16.35 17.99 -22.07
C PHE A 249 17.81 17.66 -22.43
N ALA A 250 18.26 16.44 -22.14
CA ALA A 250 19.62 16.02 -22.47
C ALA A 250 19.92 16.11 -23.98
N ASP A 251 18.90 15.86 -24.81
CA ASP A 251 18.97 15.92 -26.26
C ASP A 251 18.77 17.34 -26.83
N GLY A 252 18.43 18.33 -25.99
CA GLY A 252 18.05 19.67 -26.45
C GLY A 252 16.73 19.70 -27.22
N ARG A 253 15.84 18.75 -26.97
CA ARG A 253 14.50 18.65 -27.56
C ARG A 253 13.45 19.25 -26.60
N PRO A 254 12.35 19.80 -27.12
CA PRO A 254 11.24 20.24 -26.27
C PRO A 254 10.57 19.05 -25.58
N LEU A 255 10.04 19.27 -24.38
CA LEU A 255 9.23 18.29 -23.67
C LEU A 255 7.91 18.02 -24.39
N GLY A 256 7.47 16.76 -24.38
CA GLY A 256 6.13 16.41 -24.84
C GLY A 256 5.02 17.02 -23.98
N PRO A 257 3.78 17.10 -24.49
CA PRO A 257 2.65 17.53 -23.67
C PRO A 257 2.47 16.57 -22.48
N LEU A 258 1.95 17.11 -21.38
CA LEU A 258 1.60 16.32 -20.19
C LEU A 258 0.48 15.31 -20.55
N PRO A 259 0.54 14.06 -20.05
CA PRO A 259 -0.51 13.07 -20.32
C PRO A 259 -1.87 13.54 -19.82
N PRO A 260 -2.96 13.22 -20.54
CA PRO A 260 -4.31 13.62 -20.13
C PRO A 260 -4.69 12.97 -18.79
N GLY A 261 -5.31 13.75 -17.89
CA GLY A 261 -5.75 13.26 -16.58
C GLY A 261 -4.66 13.17 -15.51
N VAL A 262 -3.40 13.48 -15.85
CA VAL A 262 -2.33 13.64 -14.87
C VAL A 262 -2.29 15.11 -14.45
N ASP A 263 -2.49 15.39 -13.16
CA ASP A 263 -2.28 16.72 -12.58
C ASP A 263 -1.10 16.69 -11.60
N PRO A 264 0.12 17.09 -12.04
CA PRO A 264 1.31 17.12 -11.21
C PRO A 264 1.13 17.92 -9.92
N GLN A 265 0.31 18.98 -9.91
CA GLN A 265 0.08 19.76 -8.69
C GLN A 265 -0.74 18.97 -7.67
N SER A 266 -1.80 18.29 -8.10
CA SER A 266 -2.56 17.39 -7.22
C SER A 266 -1.69 16.26 -6.66
N MET A 267 -0.81 15.70 -7.49
CA MET A 267 0.11 14.63 -7.08
C MET A 267 1.16 15.14 -6.09
N ALA A 268 1.60 16.39 -6.25
CA ALA A 268 2.53 17.06 -5.34
C ALA A 268 1.90 17.33 -3.97
N GLY A 269 0.60 17.63 -3.92
CA GLY A 269 -0.14 17.82 -2.68
C GLY A 269 -0.43 16.50 -1.94
N ALA A 270 -0.54 15.39 -2.68
CA ALA A 270 -0.70 14.04 -2.14
C ALA A 270 0.62 13.41 -1.65
N ALA A 271 1.72 14.17 -1.74
CA ALA A 271 3.02 13.85 -1.20
C ALA A 271 3.03 13.70 0.33
N PRO A 272 3.55 12.59 0.86
CA PRO A 272 3.84 12.48 2.29
C PRO A 272 4.77 13.63 2.72
N GLY A 273 4.37 14.37 3.76
CA GLY A 273 5.16 15.48 4.30
C GLY A 273 6.53 15.02 4.84
N PRO A 274 7.45 15.97 5.11
CA PRO A 274 8.87 15.70 5.41
C PRO A 274 9.17 15.02 6.78
N ALA A 275 8.20 14.43 7.45
CA ALA A 275 8.37 13.86 8.80
C ALA A 275 8.63 12.34 8.78
N GLY A 276 9.88 11.94 8.57
CA GLY A 276 10.54 10.79 9.19
C GLY A 276 10.04 9.35 8.93
N ALA A 277 8.85 9.13 8.38
CA ALA A 277 8.38 7.80 8.01
C ALA A 277 8.63 7.58 6.52
N SER A 278 9.48 6.61 6.15
CA SER A 278 9.68 6.22 4.75
C SER A 278 8.34 5.78 4.17
N PRO A 279 7.70 6.56 3.27
CA PRO A 279 6.33 6.28 2.87
C PRO A 279 6.22 5.09 1.91
N THR A 280 7.36 4.60 1.41
CA THR A 280 7.48 3.30 0.75
C THR A 280 7.10 2.13 1.64
N ASN A 281 7.23 2.23 2.98
CA ASN A 281 6.88 1.15 3.90
C ASN A 281 5.37 0.88 3.98
N ARG A 282 4.51 1.72 3.38
CA ARG A 282 3.05 1.60 3.49
C ARG A 282 2.34 1.16 2.21
N VAL A 283 3.00 1.26 1.05
CA VAL A 283 2.42 0.90 -0.27
C VAL A 283 2.85 -0.49 -0.73
N VAL A 284 3.93 -1.03 -0.19
CA VAL A 284 4.34 -2.38 -0.52
C VAL A 284 3.30 -3.31 0.08
N MET A 285 2.37 -3.76 -0.76
CA MET A 285 1.59 -4.97 -0.57
C MET A 285 2.58 -6.10 -0.34
N ASP A 286 2.91 -6.30 0.93
CA ASP A 286 3.31 -7.51 1.63
C ASP A 286 3.71 -8.74 0.83
N SER A 287 4.66 -8.54 -0.06
CA SER A 287 5.37 -9.61 -0.73
C SER A 287 6.22 -10.42 0.25
N GLY A 288 6.48 -9.87 1.44
CA GLY A 288 7.25 -10.46 2.52
C GLY A 288 6.48 -10.78 3.80
N MET A 289 5.21 -10.38 3.99
CA MET A 289 4.52 -10.81 5.21
C MET A 289 4.17 -12.29 5.17
N PRO A 290 4.44 -13.00 6.27
CA PRO A 290 4.05 -14.39 6.39
C PRO A 290 2.53 -14.48 6.30
N ARG A 291 2.06 -15.28 5.35
CA ARG A 291 0.65 -15.61 5.16
C ARG A 291 0.29 -16.72 6.13
N VAL A 292 -0.16 -16.32 7.31
CA VAL A 292 -0.48 -17.23 8.41
C VAL A 292 -2.00 -17.40 8.48
N LEU A 293 -2.46 -18.58 8.87
CA LEU A 293 -3.86 -18.81 9.21
C LEU A 293 -4.15 -18.33 10.65
N PRO A 294 -5.39 -17.93 10.97
CA PRO A 294 -5.75 -17.49 12.32
C PRO A 294 -5.57 -18.58 13.37
N PHE A 295 -5.64 -19.85 12.96
CA PHE A 295 -5.49 -21.02 13.82
C PHE A 295 -4.67 -22.11 13.14
N THR A 296 -4.16 -23.03 13.93
CA THR A 296 -3.60 -24.33 13.55
C THR A 296 -4.43 -25.44 14.19
N GLU A 297 -4.33 -26.67 13.68
CA GLU A 297 -5.03 -27.80 14.30
C GLU A 297 -4.65 -28.01 15.78
N ALA A 298 -3.40 -27.73 16.13
CA ALA A 298 -2.89 -27.83 17.50
C ALA A 298 -3.54 -26.81 18.45
N ASP A 299 -3.96 -25.65 17.94
CA ASP A 299 -4.64 -24.63 18.75
C ASP A 299 -6.02 -25.12 19.23
N PHE A 300 -6.72 -25.89 18.39
CA PHE A 300 -7.98 -26.55 18.77
C PHE A 300 -7.72 -27.73 19.72
N ASP A 301 -6.70 -28.55 19.46
CA ASP A 301 -6.38 -29.71 20.30
C ASP A 301 -5.91 -29.31 21.71
N ALA A 302 -5.46 -28.06 21.90
CA ALA A 302 -5.06 -27.52 23.21
C ALA A 302 -6.25 -27.28 24.16
N VAL A 303 -7.49 -27.24 23.65
CA VAL A 303 -8.71 -27.06 24.45
C VAL A 303 -9.52 -28.35 24.41
N ASP A 304 -9.53 -29.10 25.51
CA ASP A 304 -10.30 -30.36 25.61
C ASP A 304 -11.78 -30.09 25.88
N SER A 305 -12.51 -29.68 24.84
CA SER A 305 -13.95 -29.50 24.85
C SER A 305 -14.60 -30.11 23.60
N GLN A 306 -15.88 -30.51 23.71
CA GLN A 306 -16.63 -30.99 22.55
C GLN A 306 -16.78 -29.88 21.48
N GLU A 307 -16.97 -28.64 21.93
CA GLU A 307 -17.07 -27.46 21.06
C GLU A 307 -15.79 -27.24 20.25
N SER A 308 -14.60 -27.31 20.89
CA SER A 308 -13.32 -27.19 20.20
C SER A 308 -13.16 -28.22 19.08
N ARG A 309 -13.59 -29.47 19.32
CA ARG A 309 -13.55 -30.54 18.30
C ARG A 309 -14.47 -30.24 17.11
N LEU A 310 -15.64 -29.66 17.34
CA LEU A 310 -16.56 -29.24 16.27
C LEU A 310 -15.98 -28.06 15.47
N LEU A 311 -15.42 -27.06 16.17
CA LEU A 311 -14.78 -25.91 15.54
C LEU A 311 -13.54 -26.31 14.73
N LYS A 312 -12.77 -27.31 15.16
CA LYS A 312 -11.66 -27.88 14.38
C LYS A 312 -12.14 -28.46 13.04
N VAL A 313 -13.24 -29.22 13.07
CA VAL A 313 -13.83 -29.78 11.85
C VAL A 313 -14.30 -28.65 10.92
N GLU A 314 -14.90 -27.59 11.47
CA GLU A 314 -15.31 -26.43 10.69
C GLU A 314 -14.12 -25.69 10.09
N PHE A 315 -13.07 -25.46 10.87
CA PHE A 315 -11.83 -24.84 10.41
C PHE A 315 -11.20 -25.62 9.24
N GLN A 316 -11.09 -26.95 9.35
CA GLN A 316 -10.55 -27.79 8.28
C GLN A 316 -11.43 -27.73 7.02
N ARG A 317 -12.76 -27.77 7.19
CA ARG A 317 -13.72 -27.64 6.10
C ARG A 317 -13.59 -26.28 5.40
N LEU A 318 -13.58 -25.20 6.16
CA LEU A 318 -13.47 -23.83 5.64
C LEU A 318 -12.13 -23.61 4.92
N CYS A 319 -11.02 -24.11 5.45
CA CYS A 319 -9.73 -24.06 4.76
C CYS A 319 -9.77 -24.76 3.40
N LYS A 320 -10.35 -25.96 3.36
CA LYS A 320 -10.47 -26.74 2.11
C LYS A 320 -11.35 -26.03 1.09
N GLU A 321 -12.53 -25.57 1.51
CA GLU A 321 -13.50 -24.88 0.65
C GLU A 321 -12.94 -23.55 0.14
N HIS A 322 -12.29 -22.77 1.01
CA HIS A 322 -11.66 -21.52 0.60
C HIS A 322 -10.52 -21.76 -0.39
N LYS A 323 -9.67 -22.77 -0.16
CA LYS A 323 -8.61 -23.13 -1.12
C LYS A 323 -9.18 -23.57 -2.48
N GLN A 324 -10.27 -24.34 -2.48
CA GLN A 324 -10.96 -24.72 -3.72
C GLN A 324 -11.55 -23.52 -4.45
N LEU A 325 -12.14 -22.57 -3.70
CA LEU A 325 -12.67 -21.34 -4.25
C LEU A 325 -11.57 -20.48 -4.86
N ILE A 326 -10.41 -20.34 -4.21
CA ILE A 326 -9.24 -19.66 -4.81
C ILE A 326 -8.81 -20.33 -6.11
N GLY A 327 -8.73 -21.66 -6.16
CA GLY A 327 -8.42 -22.39 -7.39
C GLY A 327 -9.45 -22.20 -8.50
N LEU A 328 -10.74 -22.08 -8.16
CA LEU A 328 -11.80 -21.72 -9.12
C LEU A 328 -11.61 -20.28 -9.63
N GLY A 329 -11.13 -19.37 -8.79
CA GLY A 329 -10.88 -17.97 -9.11
C GLY A 329 -9.75 -17.74 -10.13
N GLU A 330 -8.92 -18.74 -10.41
CA GLU A 330 -7.81 -18.64 -11.39
C GLU A 330 -8.29 -18.36 -12.81
N THR A 331 -9.52 -18.76 -13.14
CA THR A 331 -10.16 -18.53 -14.43
C THR A 331 -11.34 -17.55 -14.33
N TYR A 332 -11.39 -16.70 -13.30
CA TYR A 332 -12.51 -15.79 -13.07
C TYR A 332 -12.81 -14.87 -14.26
N GLY A 333 -11.78 -14.43 -15.00
CA GLY A 333 -11.94 -13.62 -16.22
C GLY A 333 -12.72 -14.32 -17.34
N ASP A 334 -12.77 -15.67 -17.33
CA ASP A 334 -13.52 -16.48 -18.30
C ASP A 334 -14.95 -16.78 -17.86
N PHE A 335 -15.35 -16.38 -16.65
CA PHE A 335 -16.73 -16.56 -16.17
C PHE A 335 -17.68 -15.62 -16.91
N ASP A 336 -18.87 -16.12 -17.19
CA ASP A 336 -19.98 -15.26 -17.56
C ASP A 336 -20.47 -14.45 -16.35
N SER A 337 -21.38 -13.50 -16.59
CA SER A 337 -21.90 -12.63 -15.53
C SER A 337 -22.51 -13.40 -14.35
N ALA A 338 -23.21 -14.51 -14.60
CA ALA A 338 -23.82 -15.34 -13.55
C ALA A 338 -22.76 -16.08 -12.73
N GLY A 339 -21.73 -16.63 -13.39
CA GLY A 339 -20.58 -17.26 -12.74
C GLY A 339 -19.80 -16.29 -11.87
N LYS A 340 -19.58 -15.05 -12.34
CA LYS A 340 -18.93 -13.98 -11.56
C LYS A 340 -19.74 -13.63 -10.31
N GLU A 341 -21.06 -13.49 -10.42
CA GLU A 341 -21.92 -13.22 -9.26
C GLU A 341 -21.94 -14.37 -8.25
N PHE A 342 -22.05 -15.61 -8.74
CA PHE A 342 -21.99 -16.79 -7.89
C PHE A 342 -20.67 -16.86 -7.13
N TYR A 343 -19.54 -16.67 -7.82
CA TYR A 343 -18.21 -16.66 -7.23
C TYR A 343 -18.07 -15.59 -6.14
N LEU A 344 -18.46 -14.34 -6.43
CA LEU A 344 -18.41 -13.24 -5.46
C LEU A 344 -19.31 -13.51 -4.24
N GLY A 345 -20.45 -14.17 -4.45
CA GLY A 345 -21.32 -14.63 -3.36
C GLY A 345 -20.64 -15.67 -2.46
N GLN A 346 -19.93 -16.64 -3.04
CA GLN A 346 -19.16 -17.64 -2.30
C GLN A 346 -17.98 -17.02 -1.53
N MET A 347 -17.31 -16.01 -2.10
CA MET A 347 -16.25 -15.26 -1.41
C MET A 347 -16.80 -14.52 -0.18
N ALA A 348 -17.94 -13.83 -0.32
CA ALA A 348 -18.60 -13.16 0.79
C ALA A 348 -19.04 -14.14 1.89
N GLN A 349 -19.60 -15.30 1.51
CA GLN A 349 -19.96 -16.36 2.45
C GLN A 349 -18.73 -16.91 3.19
N THR A 350 -17.60 -17.05 2.50
CA THR A 350 -16.33 -17.48 3.10
C THR A 350 -15.82 -16.47 4.11
N ALA A 351 -15.87 -15.17 3.77
CA ALA A 351 -15.47 -14.09 4.69
C ALA A 351 -16.32 -14.09 5.97
N PHE A 352 -17.64 -14.24 5.83
CA PHE A 352 -18.56 -14.32 6.97
C PHE A 352 -18.28 -15.52 7.87
N ARG A 353 -18.03 -16.70 7.29
CA ARG A 353 -17.69 -17.91 8.07
C ARG A 353 -16.35 -17.81 8.79
N TRP A 354 -15.38 -17.08 8.24
CA TRP A 354 -14.14 -16.79 8.95
C TRP A 354 -14.38 -15.92 10.18
N GLU A 355 -15.26 -14.92 10.08
CA GLU A 355 -15.64 -14.07 11.21
C GLU A 355 -16.32 -14.88 12.32
N GLU A 356 -17.35 -15.67 11.97
CA GLU A 356 -18.02 -16.56 12.92
C GLU A 356 -17.05 -17.55 13.58
N LEU A 357 -16.19 -18.20 12.79
CA LEU A 357 -15.24 -19.16 13.32
C LEU A 357 -14.22 -18.52 14.27
N ILE A 358 -13.73 -17.30 13.98
CA ILE A 358 -12.79 -16.60 14.86
C ILE A 358 -13.49 -16.22 16.17
N ASP A 359 -14.70 -15.66 16.11
CA ASP A 359 -15.47 -15.28 17.29
C ASP A 359 -15.80 -16.50 18.16
N GLU A 360 -16.34 -17.57 17.56
CA GLU A 360 -16.69 -18.80 18.28
C GLU A 360 -15.47 -19.49 18.89
N ALA A 361 -14.35 -19.57 18.16
CA ALA A 361 -13.12 -20.13 18.68
C ALA A 361 -12.59 -19.34 19.89
N GLN A 362 -12.61 -18.01 19.83
CA GLN A 362 -12.21 -17.18 20.96
C GLN A 362 -13.14 -17.37 22.18
N MET A 363 -14.47 -17.45 21.96
CA MET A 363 -15.44 -17.73 23.02
C MET A 363 -15.20 -19.11 23.67
N ALA A 364 -14.81 -20.11 22.87
CA ALA A 364 -14.42 -21.43 23.35
C ALA A 364 -13.04 -21.48 24.03
N GLY A 365 -12.34 -20.34 24.13
CA GLY A 365 -11.02 -20.22 24.77
C GLY A 365 -9.84 -20.62 23.88
N ILE A 366 -10.06 -20.85 22.58
CA ILE A 366 -9.01 -21.12 21.60
C ILE A 366 -8.32 -19.80 21.25
N LYS A 367 -7.00 -19.76 21.41
CA LYS A 367 -6.21 -18.55 21.17
C LYS A 367 -5.90 -18.42 19.67
N VAL A 368 -6.14 -17.23 19.12
CA VAL A 368 -5.67 -16.87 17.79
C VAL A 368 -4.14 -16.96 17.74
N ASN A 369 -3.63 -17.55 16.65
CA ASN A 369 -2.21 -17.70 16.38
C ASN A 369 -1.47 -16.36 16.52
N SER A 370 -0.38 -16.34 17.30
CA SER A 370 0.37 -15.12 17.60
C SER A 370 1.00 -14.48 16.36
N ALA A 371 1.44 -15.28 15.39
CA ALA A 371 1.98 -14.78 14.13
C ALA A 371 0.89 -14.16 13.25
N PHE A 372 -0.33 -14.73 13.26
CA PHE A 372 -1.47 -14.12 12.58
C PHE A 372 -1.89 -12.79 13.21
N ARG A 373 -1.92 -12.73 14.55
CA ARG A 373 -2.17 -11.48 15.28
C ARG A 373 -1.15 -10.40 14.93
N ALA A 374 0.15 -10.73 15.00
CA ALA A 374 1.22 -9.80 14.67
C ALA A 374 1.12 -9.31 13.21
N MET A 375 0.85 -10.22 12.28
CA MET A 375 0.61 -9.91 10.87
C MET A 375 -0.59 -8.97 10.70
N SER A 376 -1.70 -9.23 11.39
CA SER A 376 -2.91 -8.39 11.35
C SER A 376 -2.63 -6.98 11.88
N GLU A 377 -2.00 -6.86 13.05
CA GLU A 377 -1.67 -5.59 13.69
C GLU A 377 -0.73 -4.76 12.80
N ASP A 378 0.32 -5.39 12.25
CA ASP A 378 1.29 -4.76 11.36
C ASP A 378 0.64 -4.30 10.04
N TYR A 379 -0.23 -5.13 9.43
CA TYR A 379 -0.99 -4.74 8.24
C TYR A 379 -1.88 -3.52 8.51
N LEU A 380 -2.70 -3.58 9.56
CA LEU A 380 -3.62 -2.50 9.92
C LEU A 380 -2.89 -1.20 10.22
N GLN A 381 -1.76 -1.28 10.94
CA GLN A 381 -0.91 -0.13 11.24
C GLN A 381 -0.30 0.47 9.98
N ARG A 382 0.26 -0.36 9.07
CA ARG A 382 0.86 0.12 7.81
C ARG A 382 -0.18 0.74 6.89
N ALA A 383 -1.31 0.07 6.71
CA ALA A 383 -2.41 0.54 5.90
C ALA A 383 -3.17 1.71 6.56
N SER A 384 -2.88 2.02 7.83
CA SER A 384 -3.60 3.03 8.60
C SER A 384 -5.12 2.78 8.59
N LEU A 385 -5.51 1.51 8.72
CA LEU A 385 -6.89 1.05 8.72
C LEU A 385 -7.25 0.49 10.09
N SER A 386 -8.51 0.65 10.50
CA SER A 386 -9.11 -0.25 11.46
C SER A 386 -9.47 -1.57 10.78
N ALA A 387 -9.68 -2.63 11.55
CA ALA A 387 -10.15 -3.90 11.01
C ALA A 387 -11.53 -3.78 10.33
N ASP A 388 -12.42 -2.92 10.84
CA ASP A 388 -13.67 -2.56 10.14
C ASP A 388 -13.43 -1.86 8.81
N ASP A 389 -12.47 -0.95 8.74
CA ASP A 389 -12.14 -0.28 7.48
C ASP A 389 -11.47 -1.21 6.48
N PHE A 390 -10.75 -2.23 6.96
CA PHE A 390 -10.26 -3.35 6.15
C PHE A 390 -11.43 -4.18 5.58
N ARG A 391 -12.44 -4.55 6.38
CA ARG A 391 -13.64 -5.24 5.87
C ARG A 391 -14.32 -4.42 4.78
N LYS A 392 -14.54 -3.13 5.03
CA LYS A 392 -15.10 -2.22 4.02
C LYS A 392 -14.21 -2.11 2.78
N LEU A 393 -12.89 -2.19 2.92
CA LEU A 393 -11.97 -2.15 1.79
C LEU A 393 -12.20 -3.35 0.87
N VAL A 394 -12.26 -4.55 1.44
CA VAL A 394 -12.56 -5.78 0.69
C VAL A 394 -13.93 -5.68 0.03
N ASP A 395 -14.95 -5.18 0.75
CA ASP A 395 -16.29 -4.98 0.19
C ASP A 395 -16.31 -3.99 -0.98
N ASP A 396 -15.61 -2.85 -0.87
CA ASP A 396 -15.50 -1.85 -1.94
C ASP A 396 -14.82 -2.43 -3.18
N VAL A 397 -13.80 -3.28 -3.00
CA VAL A 397 -13.13 -3.98 -4.09
C VAL A 397 -14.08 -4.98 -4.74
N HIS A 398 -14.78 -5.80 -3.95
CA HIS A 398 -15.77 -6.75 -4.47
C HIS A 398 -16.93 -6.07 -5.20
N GLU A 399 -17.31 -4.86 -4.77
CA GLU A 399 -18.33 -4.06 -5.41
C GLU A 399 -17.93 -3.59 -6.82
N ILE A 400 -16.63 -3.37 -7.08
CA ILE A 400 -16.14 -3.09 -8.44
C ILE A 400 -16.41 -4.30 -9.35
N PHE A 401 -16.11 -5.51 -8.88
CA PHE A 401 -16.34 -6.74 -9.63
C PHE A 401 -17.83 -7.01 -9.87
N ARG A 402 -18.70 -6.74 -8.88
CA ARG A 402 -20.16 -6.83 -9.08
C ARG A 402 -20.64 -5.90 -10.19
N LYS A 403 -20.19 -4.64 -10.17
CA LYS A 403 -20.52 -3.66 -11.22
C LYS A 403 -19.97 -4.06 -12.60
N GLN A 404 -18.81 -4.71 -12.66
CA GLN A 404 -18.27 -5.25 -13.92
C GLN A 404 -19.16 -6.39 -14.44
N ALA A 405 -19.52 -7.35 -13.59
CA ALA A 405 -20.43 -8.44 -13.94
C ALA A 405 -21.81 -7.94 -14.41
N GLU A 406 -22.36 -6.91 -13.76
CA GLU A 406 -23.62 -6.26 -14.18
C GLU A 406 -23.51 -5.59 -15.55
N LYS A 407 -22.39 -4.91 -15.85
CA LYS A 407 -22.18 -4.29 -17.16
C LYS A 407 -22.11 -5.32 -18.28
N GLU A 408 -21.50 -6.47 -18.02
CA GLU A 408 -21.42 -7.57 -19.01
C GLU A 408 -22.79 -8.14 -19.35
N LYS A 409 -23.74 -8.16 -18.40
CA LYS A 409 -25.15 -8.53 -18.68
C LYS A 409 -25.80 -7.63 -19.73
N GLY A 410 -25.48 -6.33 -19.68
CA GLY A 410 -26.07 -5.33 -20.58
C GLY A 410 -25.47 -5.32 -22.00
N ILE A 411 -24.28 -5.92 -22.19
CA ILE A 411 -23.60 -5.99 -23.49
C ILE A 411 -23.95 -7.29 -24.24
N GLY A 412 -24.29 -8.35 -23.49
CA GLY A 412 -24.65 -9.66 -24.04
C GLY A 412 -26.14 -9.88 -24.34
N ALA A 413 -26.99 -8.87 -24.13
CA ALA A 413 -28.41 -8.87 -24.49
C ALA A 413 -28.65 -8.00 -25.72
#